data_AF-A0A2E7HC68-F1
#
_entry.id   AF-A0A2E7HC68-F1
#
_cell.length_a   1.000
_cell.length_b   1.000
_cell.length_c   1.000
_cell.angle_alpha   90.00
_cell.angle_beta   90.00
_cell.angle_gamma   90.00
#
_symmetry.space_group_name_H-M   'P 1'
#
loop_
_entity.id
_entity.type
_entity.pdbx_description
1 polymer ?
#
loop_
_entity_poly.entity_id
_entity_poly.type
_entity_poly.pdbx_seq_one_letter_code
_entity_poly.pdbx_strand_id
1 'polypeptide(L)'
;MIRHHNTFIALFLAALLSACAYTESDLEIEDYDYRARYPLGVETTVVAAAFQGTAGGQLSTAERDALSRMVADYVNRGQAPLTVLVGGSGLTQETLAEEIRSSAVDHGLAKSEVIVGVDPTLAAGEVEVSFVSYTAIVPECGYWNEESYASYNNANSFNFGCASQHNLGIMVADPSDLIEPGEFASRDGQRSVDVIDLYRAGEVTGAEYNDSGLAISDVGE
;
A
#
# COMPACT_ATOMS: atom_id res chain seq x y z
N MET A 1 40.93 -64.31 23.50
CA MET A 1 39.83 -63.61 24.20
C MET A 1 40.08 -62.12 24.40
N ILE A 2 41.31 -61.65 24.69
CA ILE A 2 41.63 -60.22 24.93
C ILE A 2 41.41 -59.32 23.69
N ARG A 3 41.69 -59.82 22.48
CA ARG A 3 41.61 -59.04 21.23
C ARG A 3 40.17 -58.66 20.81
N HIS A 4 39.16 -59.44 21.21
CA HIS A 4 37.75 -59.13 20.97
C HIS A 4 37.19 -58.13 21.99
N HIS A 5 37.76 -58.10 23.20
CA HIS A 5 37.32 -57.20 24.26
C HIS A 5 37.69 -55.74 23.94
N ASN A 6 38.90 -55.50 23.41
CA ASN A 6 39.32 -54.16 22.98
C ASN A 6 38.52 -53.64 21.77
N THR A 7 38.12 -54.50 20.83
CA THR A 7 37.27 -54.08 19.71
C THR A 7 35.86 -53.72 20.15
N PHE A 8 35.28 -54.44 21.12
CA PHE A 8 33.98 -54.09 21.68
C PHE A 8 34.00 -52.76 22.44
N ILE A 9 35.05 -52.50 23.22
CA ILE A 9 35.20 -51.22 23.94
C ILE A 9 35.35 -50.06 22.96
N ALA A 10 36.15 -50.21 21.90
CA ALA A 10 36.34 -49.16 20.90
C ALA A 10 35.05 -48.83 20.12
N LEU A 11 34.25 -49.85 19.78
CA LEU A 11 32.94 -49.67 19.13
C LEU A 11 31.92 -48.99 20.04
N PHE A 12 31.90 -49.36 21.33
CA PHE A 12 31.00 -48.75 22.31
C PHE A 12 31.37 -47.28 22.57
N LEU A 13 32.66 -46.96 22.63
CA LEU A 13 33.14 -45.58 22.78
C LEU A 13 32.80 -44.74 21.54
N ALA A 14 32.99 -45.28 20.32
CA ALA A 14 32.63 -44.58 19.08
C ALA A 14 31.13 -44.28 18.98
N ALA A 15 30.28 -45.21 19.43
CA ALA A 15 28.82 -45.02 19.47
C ALA A 15 28.39 -43.95 20.50
N LEU A 16 29.10 -43.85 21.63
CA LEU A 16 28.87 -42.79 22.62
C LEU A 16 29.33 -41.41 22.12
N LEU A 17 30.38 -41.33 21.29
CA LEU A 17 30.80 -40.06 20.68
C LEU A 17 29.87 -39.58 19.56
N SER A 18 29.21 -40.48 18.82
CA SER A 18 28.22 -40.07 17.81
C SER A 18 26.92 -39.50 18.40
N ALA A 19 26.65 -39.74 19.70
CA ALA A 19 25.46 -39.20 20.36
C ALA A 19 25.55 -37.69 20.66
N CYS A 20 26.74 -37.10 20.58
CA CYS A 20 26.96 -35.65 20.68
C CYS A 20 27.06 -34.96 19.31
N ALA A 21 26.93 -35.71 18.20
CA ALA A 21 26.75 -35.10 16.90
C ALA A 21 25.33 -34.55 16.83
N TYR A 22 25.13 -33.35 17.37
CA TYR A 22 23.99 -32.51 17.04
C TYR A 22 24.10 -32.27 15.54
N THR A 23 23.23 -32.93 14.76
CA THR A 23 22.92 -32.44 13.42
C THR A 23 22.48 -31.00 13.63
N GLU A 24 23.24 -30.03 13.13
CA GLU A 24 22.73 -28.67 12.98
C GLU A 24 21.37 -28.85 12.31
N SER A 25 20.29 -28.66 13.07
CA SER A 25 18.99 -28.52 12.46
C SER A 25 19.18 -27.39 11.47
N ASP A 26 18.87 -27.64 10.20
CA ASP A 26 18.75 -26.63 9.15
C ASP A 26 17.75 -25.57 9.62
N LEU A 27 18.21 -24.66 10.50
CA LEU A 27 17.47 -23.49 10.91
C LEU A 27 17.63 -22.52 9.75
N GLU A 28 16.87 -22.78 8.68
CA GLU A 28 16.74 -21.81 7.61
C GLU A 28 16.11 -20.56 8.21
N ILE A 29 16.78 -19.43 8.08
CA ILE A 29 16.32 -18.14 8.60
C ILE A 29 14.90 -17.83 8.08
N GLU A 30 14.54 -18.37 6.92
CA GLU A 30 13.22 -18.31 6.29
C GLU A 30 12.10 -18.93 7.15
N ASP A 31 12.38 -19.99 7.93
CA ASP A 31 11.40 -20.60 8.85
C ASP A 31 11.00 -19.67 10.00
N TYR A 32 11.80 -18.63 10.24
CA TYR A 32 11.57 -17.62 11.28
C TYR A 32 11.12 -16.27 10.72
N ASP A 33 10.91 -16.14 9.40
CA ASP A 33 10.40 -14.90 8.84
C ASP A 33 8.95 -14.67 9.30
N TYR A 34 8.76 -13.62 10.09
CA TYR A 34 7.44 -13.22 10.57
C TYR A 34 6.49 -12.83 9.44
N ARG A 35 7.02 -12.42 8.27
CA ARG A 35 6.21 -12.06 7.10
C ARG A 35 5.49 -13.26 6.50
N ALA A 36 6.09 -14.45 6.55
CA ALA A 36 5.45 -15.68 6.08
C ALA A 36 4.26 -16.06 6.98
N ARG A 37 4.37 -15.83 8.29
CA ARG A 37 3.29 -16.07 9.25
C ARG A 37 2.19 -15.00 9.22
N TYR A 38 2.59 -13.75 9.03
CA TYR A 38 1.71 -12.58 9.03
C TYR A 38 1.83 -11.81 7.70
N PRO A 39 1.38 -12.42 6.59
CA PRO A 39 1.47 -11.80 5.28
C PRO A 39 0.60 -10.55 5.22
N LEU A 40 1.08 -9.56 4.49
CA LEU A 40 0.26 -8.44 4.06
C LEU A 40 -0.29 -8.77 2.67
N GLY A 41 -1.61 -8.64 2.53
CA GLY A 41 -2.29 -8.82 1.26
C GLY A 41 -2.79 -7.50 0.72
N VAL A 42 -3.22 -7.52 -0.54
CA VAL A 42 -3.90 -6.40 -1.18
C VAL A 42 -5.10 -6.95 -1.91
N GLU A 43 -6.23 -6.28 -1.77
CA GLU A 43 -7.48 -6.62 -2.46
C GLU A 43 -7.97 -5.45 -3.30
N THR A 44 -8.54 -5.79 -4.44
CA THR A 44 -9.18 -4.84 -5.34
C THR A 44 -10.54 -4.42 -4.81
N THR A 45 -10.75 -3.13 -4.64
CA THR A 45 -12.03 -2.53 -4.23
C THR A 45 -12.52 -1.56 -5.29
N VAL A 46 -13.79 -1.66 -5.66
CA VAL A 46 -14.43 -0.70 -6.59
C VAL A 46 -15.10 0.39 -5.78
N VAL A 47 -14.79 1.64 -6.13
CA VAL A 47 -15.43 2.83 -5.58
C VAL A 47 -16.38 3.33 -6.65
N ALA A 48 -17.67 3.40 -6.33
CA ALA A 48 -18.70 3.80 -7.28
C ALA A 48 -19.63 4.85 -6.66
N ALA A 49 -20.09 5.79 -7.48
CA ALA A 49 -21.10 6.78 -7.13
C ALA A 49 -22.03 7.03 -8.32
N ALA A 50 -23.31 7.17 -8.00
CA ALA A 50 -24.37 7.46 -8.95
C ALA A 50 -24.62 8.96 -9.07
N PHE A 51 -24.77 9.44 -10.29
CA PHE A 51 -25.08 10.82 -10.63
C PHE A 51 -26.34 10.87 -11.49
N GLN A 52 -27.25 11.76 -11.15
CA GLN A 52 -28.53 11.94 -11.85
C GLN A 52 -28.51 13.20 -12.72
N GLY A 53 -27.79 14.23 -12.26
CA GLY A 53 -27.74 15.53 -12.90
C GLY A 53 -29.08 16.28 -12.87
N THR A 54 -29.09 17.43 -13.51
CA THR A 54 -30.28 18.26 -13.73
C THR A 54 -31.01 17.83 -15.00
N ALA A 55 -32.22 18.36 -15.22
CA ALA A 55 -32.96 18.13 -16.47
C ALA A 55 -32.20 18.58 -17.73
N GLY A 56 -31.24 19.51 -17.59
CA GLY A 56 -30.38 19.98 -18.68
C GLY A 56 -29.14 19.12 -18.92
N GLY A 57 -28.93 18.06 -18.12
CA GLY A 57 -27.75 17.19 -18.20
C GLY A 57 -26.53 17.78 -17.51
N GLN A 58 -26.72 18.75 -16.60
CA GLN A 58 -25.62 19.31 -15.82
C GLN A 58 -25.52 18.69 -14.43
N LEU A 59 -24.35 18.72 -13.81
CA LEU A 59 -24.21 18.36 -12.40
C LEU A 59 -24.95 19.39 -11.53
N SER A 60 -25.66 18.93 -10.51
CA SER A 60 -26.10 19.81 -9.43
C SER A 60 -24.91 20.27 -8.57
N THR A 61 -25.07 21.31 -7.76
CA THR A 61 -23.98 21.77 -6.87
C THR A 61 -23.49 20.67 -5.94
N ALA A 62 -24.40 19.88 -5.35
CA ALA A 62 -24.03 18.77 -4.47
C ALA A 62 -23.29 17.66 -5.22
N GLU A 63 -23.67 17.37 -6.46
CA GLU A 63 -22.98 16.40 -7.31
C GLU A 63 -21.61 16.89 -7.74
N ARG A 64 -21.43 18.19 -8.01
CA ARG A 64 -20.08 18.74 -8.27
C ARG A 64 -19.15 18.54 -7.08
N ASP A 65 -19.63 18.79 -5.87
CA ASP A 65 -18.85 18.58 -4.64
C ASP A 65 -18.59 17.09 -4.35
N ALA A 66 -19.50 16.20 -4.77
CA ALA A 66 -19.31 14.76 -4.67
C ALA A 66 -18.26 14.27 -5.68
N LEU A 67 -18.35 14.74 -6.93
CA LEU A 67 -17.41 14.42 -7.98
C LEU A 67 -16.01 14.93 -7.66
N SER A 68 -15.86 16.16 -7.15
CA SER A 68 -14.53 16.71 -6.80
C SER A 68 -13.85 15.89 -5.70
N ARG A 69 -14.61 15.42 -4.70
CA ARG A 69 -14.12 14.49 -3.68
C ARG A 69 -13.74 13.13 -4.27
N MET A 70 -14.57 12.59 -5.15
CA MET A 70 -14.29 11.31 -5.81
C MET A 70 -13.06 11.39 -6.72
N VAL A 71 -12.86 12.51 -7.42
CA VAL A 71 -11.69 12.75 -8.27
C VAL A 71 -10.43 12.97 -7.41
N ALA A 72 -10.51 13.71 -6.31
CA ALA A 72 -9.39 13.84 -5.39
C ALA A 72 -8.98 12.48 -4.79
N ASP A 73 -9.96 11.63 -4.49
CA ASP A 73 -9.74 10.28 -4.01
C ASP A 73 -9.13 9.39 -5.11
N TYR A 74 -9.62 9.48 -6.35
CA TYR A 74 -9.03 8.83 -7.52
C TYR A 74 -7.56 9.19 -7.73
N VAL A 75 -7.21 10.47 -7.63
CA VAL A 75 -5.81 10.93 -7.80
C VAL A 75 -4.88 10.31 -6.75
N ASN A 76 -5.38 10.01 -5.55
CA ASN A 76 -4.57 9.46 -4.47
C ASN A 76 -4.47 7.92 -4.51
N ARG A 77 -5.52 7.22 -4.94
CA ARG A 77 -5.59 5.74 -4.83
C ARG A 77 -6.19 5.01 -6.03
N GLY A 78 -6.33 5.68 -7.16
CA GLY A 78 -6.85 5.11 -8.41
C GLY A 78 -5.83 4.21 -9.09
N GLN A 79 -6.24 2.99 -9.44
CA GLN A 79 -5.37 1.94 -9.99
C GLN A 79 -5.74 1.57 -11.44
N ALA A 80 -6.84 2.12 -11.93
CA ALA A 80 -7.32 1.96 -13.31
C ALA A 80 -7.97 3.27 -13.76
N PRO A 81 -8.23 3.47 -15.05
CA PRO A 81 -8.96 4.65 -15.53
C PRO A 81 -10.31 4.85 -14.81
N LEU A 82 -10.65 6.12 -14.55
CA LEU A 82 -11.97 6.52 -14.07
C LEU A 82 -13.01 6.16 -15.13
N THR A 83 -13.96 5.32 -14.77
CA THR A 83 -15.00 4.84 -15.68
C THR A 83 -16.30 5.62 -15.42
N VAL A 84 -16.92 6.12 -16.48
CA VAL A 84 -18.20 6.83 -16.47
C VAL A 84 -19.17 6.05 -17.34
N LEU A 85 -20.13 5.37 -16.73
CA LEU A 85 -21.09 4.51 -17.41
C LEU A 85 -22.48 5.13 -17.40
N VAL A 86 -23.08 5.25 -18.58
CA VAL A 86 -24.44 5.74 -18.75
C VAL A 86 -25.42 4.58 -18.73
N GLY A 87 -26.44 4.67 -17.87
CA GLY A 87 -27.57 3.75 -17.83
C GLY A 87 -28.56 3.97 -18.97
N GLY A 88 -28.39 3.21 -20.04
CA GLY A 88 -29.26 3.25 -21.22
C GLY A 88 -28.85 4.30 -22.27
N SER A 89 -29.81 4.84 -23.01
CA SER A 89 -29.58 5.83 -24.07
C SER A 89 -30.47 7.04 -23.86
N GLY A 90 -29.86 8.21 -23.72
CA GLY A 90 -30.56 9.46 -23.44
C GLY A 90 -29.60 10.64 -23.55
N LEU A 91 -30.00 11.65 -24.34
CA LEU A 91 -29.17 12.82 -24.63
C LEU A 91 -28.76 13.58 -23.35
N THR A 92 -29.64 13.60 -22.34
CA THR A 92 -29.37 14.24 -21.05
C THR A 92 -28.25 13.53 -20.30
N GLN A 93 -28.24 12.20 -20.28
CA GLN A 93 -27.22 11.40 -19.60
C GLN A 93 -25.89 11.41 -20.35
N GLU A 94 -25.92 11.42 -21.69
CA GLU A 94 -24.73 11.61 -22.51
C GLU A 94 -24.09 12.99 -22.25
N THR A 95 -24.92 14.03 -22.13
CA THR A 95 -24.46 15.38 -21.76
C THR A 95 -23.86 15.40 -20.35
N LEU A 96 -24.49 14.71 -19.40
CA LEU A 96 -23.99 14.60 -18.03
C LEU A 96 -22.67 13.85 -17.95
N ALA A 97 -22.52 12.75 -18.69
CA ALA A 97 -21.27 12.00 -18.74
C ALA A 97 -20.12 12.83 -19.32
N GLU A 98 -20.37 13.65 -20.34
CA GLU A 98 -19.36 14.58 -20.87
C GLU A 98 -19.07 15.73 -19.90
N GLU A 99 -20.06 16.25 -19.16
CA GLU A 99 -19.81 17.24 -18.09
C GLU A 99 -18.93 16.64 -16.97
N ILE A 100 -19.22 15.41 -16.54
CA ILE A 100 -18.40 14.69 -15.56
C ILE A 100 -16.98 14.53 -16.08
N ARG A 101 -16.81 14.06 -17.32
CA ARG A 101 -15.49 13.90 -17.94
C ARG A 101 -14.74 15.22 -18.05
N SER A 102 -15.40 16.30 -18.48
CA SER A 102 -14.79 17.63 -18.56
C SER A 102 -14.35 18.10 -17.17
N SER A 103 -15.23 17.97 -16.18
CA SER A 103 -14.93 18.35 -14.79
C SER A 103 -13.75 17.57 -14.22
N ALA A 104 -13.68 16.25 -14.49
CA ALA A 104 -12.56 15.42 -14.05
C ALA A 104 -11.23 15.86 -14.70
N VAL A 105 -11.25 16.21 -15.99
CA VAL A 105 -10.07 16.75 -16.71
C VAL A 105 -9.67 18.12 -16.18
N ASP A 106 -10.63 18.99 -15.85
CA ASP A 106 -10.37 20.29 -15.25
C ASP A 106 -9.72 20.18 -13.85
N HIS A 107 -9.90 19.02 -13.18
CA HIS A 107 -9.26 18.69 -11.90
C HIS A 107 -7.92 17.94 -12.07
N GLY A 108 -7.38 17.85 -13.29
CA GLY A 108 -6.01 17.40 -13.54
C GLY A 108 -5.88 16.01 -14.15
N LEU A 109 -6.98 15.29 -14.41
CA LEU A 109 -6.92 14.00 -15.10
C LEU A 109 -6.62 14.20 -16.59
N ALA A 110 -5.80 13.33 -17.16
CA ALA A 110 -5.65 13.22 -18.58
C ALA A 110 -6.93 12.67 -19.21
N LYS A 111 -7.25 13.12 -20.43
CA LYS A 111 -8.43 12.62 -21.18
C LYS A 111 -8.42 11.11 -21.41
N SER A 112 -7.24 10.48 -21.40
CA SER A 112 -7.05 9.03 -21.52
C SER A 112 -7.34 8.27 -20.22
N GLU A 113 -7.34 8.95 -19.08
CA GLU A 113 -7.64 8.37 -17.77
C GLU A 113 -9.14 8.34 -17.48
N VAL A 114 -9.97 8.92 -18.35
CA VAL A 114 -11.44 8.90 -18.22
C VAL A 114 -12.06 8.13 -19.37
N ILE A 115 -12.64 6.98 -19.07
CA ILE A 115 -13.34 6.12 -20.02
C ILE A 115 -14.84 6.36 -19.87
N VAL A 116 -15.49 6.74 -20.97
CA VAL A 116 -16.95 6.90 -21.01
C VAL A 116 -17.55 5.74 -21.81
N GLY A 117 -18.60 5.14 -21.27
CA GLY A 117 -19.29 4.01 -21.89
C GLY A 117 -20.77 4.00 -21.59
N VAL A 118 -21.46 3.02 -22.17
CA VAL A 118 -22.88 2.76 -21.92
C VAL A 118 -22.99 1.37 -21.30
N ASP A 119 -23.71 1.28 -20.18
CA ASP A 119 -24.04 0.01 -19.55
C ASP A 119 -25.58 -0.16 -19.52
N PRO A 120 -26.12 -1.13 -20.26
CA PRO A 120 -27.57 -1.37 -20.30
C PRO A 120 -28.13 -1.98 -19.01
N THR A 121 -27.28 -2.42 -18.08
CA THR A 121 -27.69 -3.02 -16.80
C THR A 121 -27.92 -1.98 -15.71
N LEU A 122 -27.36 -0.76 -15.85
CA LEU A 122 -27.60 0.36 -14.96
C LEU A 122 -29.02 0.91 -15.11
N ALA A 123 -29.50 1.55 -14.04
CA ALA A 123 -30.81 2.18 -14.03
C ALA A 123 -30.90 3.27 -15.12
N ALA A 124 -32.01 3.26 -15.87
CA ALA A 124 -32.22 4.24 -16.92
C ALA A 124 -32.26 5.66 -16.33
N GLY A 125 -31.46 6.56 -16.89
CA GLY A 125 -31.40 7.95 -16.46
C GLY A 125 -30.26 8.31 -15.51
N GLU A 126 -29.49 7.31 -15.06
CA GLU A 126 -28.35 7.46 -14.15
C GLU A 126 -27.02 7.37 -14.89
N VAL A 127 -26.01 8.07 -14.36
CA VAL A 127 -24.61 7.94 -14.76
C VAL A 127 -23.80 7.47 -13.55
N GLU A 128 -23.23 6.27 -13.63
CA GLU A 128 -22.32 5.76 -12.61
C GLU A 128 -20.91 6.22 -12.93
N VAL A 129 -20.22 6.77 -11.94
CA VAL A 129 -18.78 7.00 -11.98
C VAL A 129 -18.13 5.99 -11.06
N SER A 130 -17.12 5.28 -11.53
CA SER A 130 -16.41 4.30 -10.73
C SER A 130 -14.92 4.21 -11.06
N PHE A 131 -14.14 3.79 -10.08
CA PHE A 131 -12.74 3.44 -10.30
C PHE A 131 -12.31 2.28 -9.42
N VAL A 132 -11.24 1.62 -9.85
CA VAL A 132 -10.61 0.55 -9.11
C VAL A 132 -9.58 1.15 -8.16
N SER A 133 -9.61 0.71 -6.91
CA SER A 133 -8.66 1.05 -5.86
C SER A 133 -8.16 -0.21 -5.17
N TYR A 134 -7.11 -0.08 -4.37
CA TYR A 134 -6.61 -1.18 -3.55
C TYR A 134 -6.83 -0.92 -2.07
N THR A 135 -7.02 -2.01 -1.32
CA THR A 135 -7.14 -2.01 0.13
C THR A 135 -6.18 -3.05 0.70
N ALA A 136 -5.43 -2.67 1.74
CA ALA A 136 -4.52 -3.58 2.41
C ALA A 136 -5.29 -4.59 3.29
N ILE A 137 -4.94 -5.86 3.19
CA ILE A 137 -5.39 -6.91 4.10
C ILE A 137 -4.31 -7.07 5.18
N VAL A 138 -4.71 -6.85 6.44
CA VAL A 138 -3.82 -6.90 7.59
C VAL A 138 -4.09 -8.11 8.48
N PRO A 139 -3.05 -8.67 9.13
CA PRO A 139 -3.24 -9.76 10.08
C PRO A 139 -3.99 -9.28 11.33
N GLU A 140 -4.81 -10.17 11.91
CA GLU A 140 -5.37 -9.97 13.24
C GLU A 140 -4.35 -10.39 14.30
N CYS A 141 -4.05 -9.49 15.23
CA CYS A 141 -3.09 -9.73 16.31
C CYS A 141 -3.78 -9.94 17.66
N GLY A 142 -3.06 -10.51 18.63
CA GLY A 142 -3.56 -10.70 20.00
C GLY A 142 -3.87 -12.14 20.39
N TYR A 143 -3.46 -13.11 19.57
CA TYR A 143 -3.56 -14.54 19.89
C TYR A 143 -2.36 -14.98 20.73
N TRP A 144 -2.57 -15.29 22.02
CA TRP A 144 -1.53 -15.75 22.94
C TRP A 144 -1.72 -17.23 23.27
N ASN A 145 -1.41 -18.10 22.31
CA ASN A 145 -1.53 -19.56 22.45
C ASN A 145 -0.35 -20.22 23.18
N GLU A 146 0.76 -19.49 23.35
CA GLU A 146 1.98 -19.96 24.01
C GLU A 146 2.46 -18.96 25.04
N GLU A 147 3.02 -19.45 26.14
CA GLU A 147 3.66 -18.60 27.15
C GLU A 147 4.96 -18.02 26.56
N SER A 148 5.07 -16.69 26.53
CA SER A 148 6.17 -15.95 25.87
C SER A 148 7.58 -16.32 26.35
N TYR A 149 7.73 -16.98 27.50
CA TYR A 149 9.00 -17.38 28.10
C TYR A 149 9.29 -18.90 28.02
N ALA A 150 8.37 -19.71 27.48
CA ALA A 150 8.45 -21.17 27.53
C ALA A 150 9.18 -21.80 26.31
N SER A 151 9.67 -20.99 25.36
CA SER A 151 10.41 -21.49 24.20
C SER A 151 11.91 -21.58 24.49
N TYR A 152 12.43 -22.81 24.57
CA TYR A 152 13.87 -23.09 24.75
C TYR A 152 14.64 -23.25 23.43
N ASN A 153 13.94 -23.09 22.30
CA ASN A 153 14.48 -23.35 20.96
C ASN A 153 15.05 -22.09 20.28
N ASN A 154 15.18 -20.96 21.01
CA ASN A 154 15.53 -19.64 20.45
C ASN A 154 14.65 -19.22 19.25
N ALA A 155 13.39 -19.67 19.23
CA ALA A 155 12.43 -19.35 18.19
C ALA A 155 11.70 -18.03 18.46
N ASN A 156 11.27 -17.35 17.41
CA ASN A 156 10.36 -16.22 17.50
C ASN A 156 9.05 -16.61 18.21
N SER A 157 8.60 -15.79 19.16
CA SER A 157 7.27 -15.97 19.77
C SER A 157 6.19 -15.92 18.69
N PHE A 158 5.05 -16.58 18.92
CA PHE A 158 3.95 -16.61 17.93
C PHE A 158 3.64 -15.22 17.36
N ASN A 159 3.33 -14.25 18.23
CA ASN A 159 2.97 -12.85 17.88
C ASN A 159 4.13 -11.97 17.37
N PHE A 160 5.35 -12.50 17.26
CA PHE A 160 6.48 -11.72 16.78
C PHE A 160 6.21 -11.19 15.36
N GLY A 161 6.38 -9.89 15.16
CA GLY A 161 6.13 -9.22 13.87
C GLY A 161 4.67 -8.94 13.53
N CYS A 162 3.67 -9.50 14.22
CA CYS A 162 2.26 -9.26 13.91
C CYS A 162 1.89 -7.78 14.01
N ALA A 163 2.20 -7.15 15.15
CA ALA A 163 1.90 -5.72 15.36
C ALA A 163 2.61 -4.82 14.34
N SER A 164 3.84 -5.18 13.94
CA SER A 164 4.59 -4.46 12.92
C SER A 164 3.91 -4.57 11.55
N GLN A 165 3.51 -5.77 11.13
CA GLN A 165 2.81 -5.99 9.86
C GLN A 165 1.45 -5.28 9.87
N HIS A 166 0.66 -5.45 10.92
CA HIS A 166 -0.65 -4.80 11.07
C HIS A 166 -0.56 -3.28 10.96
N ASN A 167 0.33 -2.66 11.73
CA ASN A 167 0.50 -1.21 11.69
C ASN A 167 1.04 -0.74 10.35
N LEU A 168 1.97 -1.49 9.73
CA LEU A 168 2.45 -1.17 8.38
C LEU A 168 1.30 -1.14 7.36
N GLY A 169 0.44 -2.16 7.37
CA GLY A 169 -0.68 -2.24 6.44
C GLY A 169 -1.78 -1.19 6.67
N ILE A 170 -1.95 -0.68 7.90
CA ILE A 170 -2.90 0.42 8.18
C ILE A 170 -2.29 1.80 7.89
N MET A 171 -0.97 1.94 7.98
CA MET A 171 -0.28 3.20 7.72
C MET A 171 0.14 3.40 6.26
N VAL A 172 0.11 2.35 5.44
CA VAL A 172 0.49 2.46 4.03
C VAL A 172 -0.44 3.42 3.30
N ALA A 173 0.13 4.37 2.56
CA ALA A 173 -0.63 5.36 1.82
C ALA A 173 -1.28 4.74 0.57
N ASP A 174 -0.50 3.99 -0.21
CA ASP A 174 -0.98 3.19 -1.33
C ASP A 174 -0.74 1.69 -1.04
N PRO A 175 -1.80 0.88 -0.87
CA PRO A 175 -1.66 -0.56 -0.71
C PRO A 175 -0.94 -1.28 -1.87
N SER A 176 -0.88 -0.70 -3.08
CA SER A 176 -0.15 -1.27 -4.22
C SER A 176 1.34 -1.51 -3.91
N ASP A 177 1.94 -0.62 -3.11
CA ASP A 177 3.35 -0.63 -2.71
C ASP A 177 3.73 -1.89 -1.91
N LEU A 178 2.74 -2.61 -1.36
CA LEU A 178 2.96 -3.86 -0.65
C LEU A 178 3.25 -5.04 -1.59
N ILE A 179 2.86 -4.94 -2.86
CA ILE A 179 3.10 -5.95 -3.90
C ILE A 179 4.28 -5.53 -4.78
N GLU A 180 4.23 -4.30 -5.30
CA GLU A 180 5.22 -3.76 -6.23
C GLU A 180 5.52 -2.31 -5.86
N PRO A 181 6.80 -1.91 -5.75
CA PRO A 181 7.12 -0.51 -5.50
C PRO A 181 6.63 0.37 -6.65
N GLY A 182 5.96 1.48 -6.33
CA GLY A 182 5.62 2.49 -7.32
C GLY A 182 6.84 3.07 -8.05
N GLU A 183 6.60 3.75 -9.18
CA GLU A 183 7.65 4.42 -9.93
C GLU A 183 8.32 5.51 -9.07
N PHE A 184 9.64 5.39 -8.88
CA PHE A 184 10.40 6.43 -8.21
C PHE A 184 10.45 7.68 -9.08
N ALA A 185 10.11 8.83 -8.50
CA ALA A 185 10.37 10.11 -9.13
C ALA A 185 11.86 10.21 -9.51
N SER A 186 12.14 10.71 -10.71
CA SER A 186 13.50 10.91 -11.18
C SER A 186 14.28 11.80 -10.20
N ARG A 187 15.41 11.31 -9.68
CA ARG A 187 16.26 12.10 -8.80
C ARG A 187 17.02 13.14 -9.60
N ASP A 188 17.03 14.38 -9.12
CA ASP A 188 17.96 15.39 -9.63
C ASP A 188 19.39 15.03 -9.16
N GLY A 189 20.14 14.40 -10.07
CA GLY A 189 21.52 13.98 -9.82
C GLY A 189 22.44 15.17 -9.56
N GLN A 190 22.22 16.29 -10.25
CA GLN A 190 23.04 17.49 -10.08
C GLN A 190 22.82 18.08 -8.68
N ARG A 191 21.56 18.25 -8.29
CA ARG A 191 21.22 18.71 -6.93
C ARG A 191 21.81 17.80 -5.85
N SER A 192 21.82 16.49 -6.08
CA SER A 192 22.39 15.53 -5.12
C SER A 192 23.89 15.72 -4.94
N VAL A 193 24.63 15.98 -6.03
CA VAL A 193 26.07 16.27 -5.98
C VAL A 193 26.31 17.61 -5.27
N ASP A 194 25.60 18.65 -5.66
CA ASP A 194 25.74 20.00 -5.09
C ASP A 194 25.52 19.98 -3.57
N VAL A 195 24.48 19.28 -3.10
CA VAL A 195 24.19 19.13 -1.66
C VAL A 195 25.32 18.40 -0.91
N ILE A 196 25.92 17.38 -1.52
CA ILE A 196 27.05 16.66 -0.90
C ILE A 196 28.27 17.54 -0.81
N ASP A 197 28.57 18.33 -1.84
CA ASP A 197 29.73 19.21 -1.87
C ASP A 197 29.57 20.37 -0.86
N LEU A 198 28.38 20.98 -0.79
CA LEU A 198 28.04 21.97 0.24
C LEU A 198 28.17 21.38 1.65
N TYR A 199 27.67 20.16 1.88
CA TYR A 199 27.81 19.47 3.16
C TYR A 199 29.29 19.25 3.55
N ARG A 200 30.12 18.81 2.59
CA ARG A 200 31.57 18.61 2.81
C ARG A 200 32.31 19.93 3.07
N ALA A 201 31.87 21.02 2.46
CA ALA A 201 32.40 22.36 2.68
C ALA A 201 31.92 22.99 4.00
N GLY A 202 30.92 22.41 4.68
CA GLY A 202 30.29 22.99 5.86
C GLY A 202 29.35 24.15 5.55
N GLU A 203 28.85 24.21 4.31
CA GLU A 203 27.95 25.24 3.81
C GLU A 203 26.48 24.80 3.92
N VAL A 204 25.55 25.75 3.79
CA VAL A 204 24.11 25.50 3.90
C VAL A 204 23.62 24.68 2.70
N THR A 205 22.97 23.54 2.95
CA THR A 205 22.48 22.62 1.91
C THR A 205 21.02 22.87 1.49
N GLY A 206 20.31 23.68 2.27
CA GLY A 206 18.93 24.12 2.01
C GLY A 206 18.87 25.35 1.11
N ALA A 207 17.65 25.73 0.71
CA ALA A 207 17.44 27.08 0.19
C ALA A 207 17.64 28.10 1.32
N GLU A 208 18.26 29.24 1.03
CA GLU A 208 18.30 30.36 1.98
C GLU A 208 16.86 30.87 2.20
N TYR A 209 16.39 30.74 3.44
CA TYR A 209 15.10 31.32 3.84
C TYR A 209 15.30 32.80 4.14
N ASN A 210 14.69 33.66 3.34
CA ASN A 210 14.67 35.10 3.61
C ASN A 210 13.37 35.48 4.34
N ASP A 211 13.50 35.83 5.62
CA ASP A 211 12.41 36.24 6.52
C ASP A 211 11.87 37.67 6.25
N SER A 212 12.41 38.40 5.27
CA SER A 212 12.08 39.82 5.05
C SER A 212 10.74 40.08 4.32
N GLY A 213 9.64 39.45 4.74
CA GLY A 213 8.32 39.80 4.19
C GLY A 213 7.06 39.09 4.71
N LEU A 214 7.15 38.07 5.57
CA LEU A 214 5.97 37.38 6.10
C LEU A 214 5.69 37.82 7.53
N ALA A 215 5.12 39.01 7.69
CA ALA A 215 4.42 39.33 8.92
C ALA A 215 3.25 38.35 9.06
N ILE A 216 3.39 37.36 9.95
CA ILE A 216 2.25 36.62 10.50
C ILE A 216 1.38 37.66 11.20
N SER A 217 0.36 38.15 10.50
CA SER A 217 -0.68 38.97 11.13
C SER A 217 -1.51 38.05 12.01
N ASP A 218 -1.26 38.15 13.31
CA ASP A 218 -2.23 38.07 14.40
C ASP A 218 -3.49 37.23 14.08
N VAL A 219 -3.42 35.93 14.40
CA VAL A 219 -4.62 35.08 14.47
C VAL A 219 -5.06 35.03 15.93
N GLY A 220 -5.80 36.06 16.30
CA GLY A 220 -6.96 36.10 17.21
C GLY A 220 -6.94 35.28 18.51
N GLU A 221 -7.19 36.00 19.62
CA GLU A 221 -7.76 35.53 20.90
C GLU A 221 -8.91 34.53 20.76
#